data_AF-A0A1V9U8W3-F1
#
_entry.id   AF-A0A1V9U8W3-F1
#
_cell.length_a   1.000
_cell.length_b   1.000
_cell.length_c   1.000
_cell.angle_alpha   90.00
_cell.angle_beta   90.00
_cell.angle_gamma   90.00
#
_symmetry.space_group_name_H-M   'P 1'
#
loop_
_entity.id
_entity.type
_entity.pdbx_description
1 polymer ?
#
loop_
_entity_poly.entity_id
_entity_poly.type
_entity_poly.pdbx_seq_one_letter_code
_entity_poly.pdbx_strand_id
1 'polypeptide(L)'
;LGGNWAGGKLFGEGSDGQKLMAFGGALLGGGLGAKGGKWFDARYEIKAQGLGSNFGNVKIVPKNPPVSEPVPTAPPRRGPDGRFLKSSESPQQYNRKSQYPSGYRAGVKDKVLDAHTIQDGPDAGKILTADLDVVPRNDSRITIEHNKAVVEHWNEQGYNSPRAVRNDFYNDTDNMSIRLRSANSSDGAKMAADGIRYRQDVGPDYE
;
A
#
# COMPACT_ATOMS: atom_id res chain seq x y z
N LEU A 1 48.41 15.84 30.76
CA LEU A 1 47.99 16.77 29.69
C LEU A 1 48.38 16.08 28.38
N GLY A 2 47.55 15.23 27.76
CA GLY A 2 46.37 15.60 26.96
C GLY A 2 46.83 16.27 25.66
N GLY A 3 46.59 15.79 24.44
CA GLY A 3 45.85 14.67 23.89
C GLY A 3 45.85 14.80 22.35
N ASN A 4 46.06 13.68 21.65
CA ASN A 4 45.62 13.32 20.30
C ASN A 4 45.64 14.35 19.15
N TRP A 5 46.76 14.33 18.41
CA TRP A 5 46.80 14.47 16.96
C TRP A 5 46.34 13.13 16.33
N ALA A 6 45.08 13.04 15.90
CA ALA A 6 44.56 12.10 14.87
C ALA A 6 43.02 12.20 14.76
N GLY A 7 42.50 13.39 14.46
CA GLY A 7 41.06 13.62 14.21
C GLY A 7 40.62 13.20 12.81
N GLY A 8 40.85 11.94 12.43
CA GLY A 8 40.58 11.47 11.07
C GLY A 8 40.54 9.95 10.92
N LYS A 9 39.93 9.22 11.87
CA LYS A 9 39.48 7.81 11.70
C LYS A 9 38.67 7.24 12.87
N LEU A 10 37.78 8.03 13.49
CA LEU A 10 36.99 7.60 14.65
C LEU A 10 35.49 7.92 14.58
N PHE A 11 34.98 8.17 13.37
CA PHE A 11 33.58 7.90 13.06
C PHE A 11 33.57 6.86 11.94
N GLY A 12 33.62 5.60 12.36
CA GLY A 12 33.35 4.44 11.53
C GLY A 12 31.91 4.51 11.04
N GLU A 13 31.76 5.18 9.92
CA GLU A 13 30.71 5.06 8.94
C GLU A 13 30.31 3.58 8.76
N GLY A 14 29.04 3.26 9.06
CA GLY A 14 28.36 2.09 8.50
C GLY A 14 28.70 0.71 9.05
N SER A 15 28.59 0.48 10.36
CA SER A 15 28.56 -0.89 10.90
C SER A 15 27.16 -1.52 10.72
N ASP A 16 27.11 -2.68 10.06
CA ASP A 16 25.89 -3.46 9.77
C ASP A 16 25.08 -3.83 11.04
N GLY A 17 25.68 -3.75 12.22
CA GLY A 17 24.97 -3.92 13.50
C GLY A 17 23.99 -2.79 13.82
N GLN A 18 24.27 -1.53 13.44
CA GLN A 18 23.35 -0.41 13.68
C GLN A 18 22.19 -0.39 12.68
N LYS A 19 22.40 -0.86 11.44
CA LYS A 19 21.32 -1.08 10.47
C LYS A 19 20.43 -2.24 10.90
N LEU A 20 21.00 -3.31 11.46
CA LEU A 20 20.24 -4.43 12.00
C LEU A 20 19.46 -4.05 13.28
N MET A 21 20.00 -3.16 14.13
CA MET A 21 19.28 -2.63 15.29
C MET A 21 18.22 -1.57 14.91
N ALA A 22 18.42 -0.81 13.84
CA ALA A 22 17.38 0.05 13.27
C ALA A 22 16.27 -0.76 12.59
N PHE A 23 16.59 -1.88 11.95
CA PHE A 23 15.60 -2.78 11.35
C PHE A 23 14.89 -3.64 12.42
N GLY A 24 15.62 -4.12 13.42
CA GLY A 24 15.08 -4.87 14.57
C GLY A 24 14.28 -3.99 15.54
N GLY A 25 14.71 -2.74 15.73
CA GLY A 25 13.98 -1.71 16.45
C GLY A 25 12.78 -1.17 15.67
N ALA A 26 12.82 -1.15 14.34
CA ALA A 26 11.63 -0.81 13.53
C ALA A 26 10.59 -1.95 13.50
N LEU A 27 11.04 -3.20 13.53
CA LEU A 27 10.15 -4.37 13.63
C LEU A 27 9.55 -4.55 15.04
N LEU A 28 10.26 -4.19 16.11
CA LEU A 28 9.72 -4.25 17.49
C LEU A 28 9.18 -2.92 18.02
N GLY A 29 9.48 -1.77 17.41
CA GLY A 29 9.19 -0.46 17.99
C GLY A 29 8.89 0.68 17.02
N GLY A 30 8.86 0.48 15.70
CA GLY A 30 8.81 1.60 14.75
C GLY A 30 7.65 1.66 13.76
N GLY A 31 6.81 0.63 13.65
CA GLY A 31 5.78 0.59 12.61
C GLY A 31 4.33 0.64 13.07
N LEU A 32 3.97 -0.05 14.16
CA LEU A 32 2.59 -0.48 14.31
C LEU A 32 2.24 -0.82 15.78
N GLY A 33 1.68 0.13 16.53
CA GLY A 33 1.00 -0.18 17.78
C GLY A 33 -0.17 -1.15 17.54
N ALA A 34 -0.23 -2.26 18.30
CA ALA A 34 -1.27 -3.32 18.38
C ALA A 34 -1.80 -3.99 17.09
N LYS A 35 -1.76 -3.32 15.94
CA LYS A 35 -2.35 -3.75 14.66
C LYS A 35 -1.33 -4.38 13.71
N GLY A 36 -0.03 -4.09 13.89
CA GLY A 36 1.02 -4.63 13.03
C GLY A 36 1.52 -6.00 13.38
N GLY A 37 1.48 -6.36 14.67
CA GLY A 37 1.70 -7.73 15.09
C GLY A 37 0.72 -8.69 14.39
N LYS A 38 -0.56 -8.29 14.26
CA LYS A 38 -1.58 -9.08 13.56
C LYS A 38 -1.30 -9.24 12.06
N TRP A 39 -0.82 -8.19 11.39
CA TRP A 39 -0.46 -8.24 9.98
C TRP A 39 0.76 -9.14 9.73
N PHE A 40 1.77 -9.04 10.60
CA PHE A 40 2.97 -9.86 10.52
C PHE A 40 2.66 -11.33 10.81
N ASP A 41 1.94 -11.62 11.91
CA ASP A 41 1.53 -12.99 12.28
C ASP A 41 0.63 -13.65 11.24
N ALA A 42 -0.17 -12.87 10.50
CA ALA A 42 -1.03 -13.39 9.43
C ALA A 42 -0.24 -13.81 8.18
N ARG A 43 0.93 -13.21 7.93
CA ARG A 43 1.68 -13.35 6.66
C ARG A 43 3.02 -14.05 6.81
N TYR A 44 3.58 -14.07 8.02
CA TYR A 44 4.88 -14.62 8.30
C TYR A 44 4.83 -15.50 9.55
N GLU A 45 5.63 -16.56 9.54
CA GLU A 45 5.85 -17.42 10.68
C GLU A 45 7.32 -17.35 11.09
N ILE A 46 7.56 -17.21 12.38
CA ILE A 46 8.89 -17.28 12.96
C ILE A 46 9.15 -18.74 13.30
N LYS A 47 10.00 -19.41 12.52
CA LYS A 47 10.44 -20.78 12.83
C LYS A 47 11.82 -20.71 13.49
N ALA A 48 11.85 -21.02 14.78
CA ALA A 48 13.10 -21.23 15.51
C ALA A 48 13.52 -22.69 15.34
N GLN A 49 14.65 -22.94 14.66
CA GLN A 49 15.21 -24.28 14.52
C GLN A 49 16.42 -24.43 15.46
N GLY A 50 16.17 -24.97 16.66
CA GLY A 50 17.21 -25.37 17.62
C GLY A 50 17.52 -24.36 18.75
N LEU A 51 18.01 -24.90 19.88
CA LEU A 51 18.45 -24.17 21.07
C LEU A 51 19.91 -23.71 20.89
N GLY A 52 20.12 -22.49 20.37
CA GLY A 52 21.45 -21.88 20.26
C GLY A 52 21.39 -20.37 20.47
N SER A 53 22.14 -19.86 21.45
CA SER A 53 22.03 -18.52 22.07
C SER A 53 22.41 -17.31 21.19
N ASN A 54 22.49 -17.43 19.86
CA ASN A 54 23.01 -16.36 18.99
C ASN A 54 21.99 -15.76 18.01
N PHE A 55 20.68 -16.03 18.16
CA PHE A 55 19.61 -15.50 17.28
C PHE A 55 19.77 -15.76 15.76
N GLY A 56 20.84 -16.39 15.29
CA GLY A 56 21.09 -16.74 13.89
C GLY A 56 20.23 -17.89 13.35
N ASN A 57 19.41 -18.51 14.21
CA ASN A 57 18.57 -19.65 13.87
C ASN A 57 17.09 -19.29 13.69
N VAL A 58 16.77 -17.99 13.69
CA VAL A 58 15.41 -17.49 13.46
C VAL A 58 15.22 -17.25 11.96
N LYS A 59 14.43 -18.11 11.32
CA LYS A 59 14.01 -17.91 9.93
C LYS A 59 12.59 -17.35 9.91
N ILE A 60 12.43 -16.19 9.28
CA ILE A 60 11.12 -15.64 8.92
C ILE A 60 10.70 -16.33 7.63
N VAL A 61 9.66 -17.14 7.70
CA VAL A 61 9.12 -17.85 6.55
C VAL A 61 7.77 -17.23 6.19
N PRO A 62 7.51 -16.85 4.94
CA PRO A 62 6.18 -16.42 4.53
C PRO A 62 5.19 -17.58 4.76
N LYS A 63 4.09 -17.31 5.45
CA LYS A 63 2.94 -18.21 5.48
C LYS A 63 2.33 -18.12 4.09
N ASN A 64 2.23 -19.25 3.38
CA ASN A 64 1.47 -19.29 2.14
C ASN A 64 0.05 -18.78 2.46
N PRO A 65 -0.43 -17.66 1.88
CA PRO A 65 -1.84 -17.36 1.94
C PRO A 65 -2.58 -18.54 1.26
N PRO A 66 -3.84 -18.83 1.62
CA PRO A 66 -4.63 -19.75 0.83
C PRO A 66 -4.70 -19.20 -0.60
N VAL A 67 -3.84 -19.73 -1.46
CA VAL A 67 -3.95 -19.62 -2.90
C VAL A 67 -5.21 -20.43 -3.21
N SER A 68 -6.34 -19.76 -3.36
CA SER A 68 -7.41 -20.33 -4.17
C SER A 68 -6.74 -20.65 -5.51
N GLU A 69 -6.58 -21.93 -5.82
CA GLU A 69 -5.96 -22.37 -7.07
C GLU A 69 -6.56 -21.56 -8.23
N PRO A 70 -5.74 -20.96 -9.12
CA PRO A 70 -6.29 -20.29 -10.27
C PRO A 70 -7.05 -21.34 -11.08
N VAL A 71 -8.38 -21.24 -11.12
CA VAL A 71 -9.20 -22.04 -12.03
C VAL A 71 -8.57 -21.88 -13.41
N PRO A 72 -8.20 -22.97 -14.10
CA PRO A 72 -7.55 -22.86 -15.39
C PRO A 72 -8.52 -22.16 -16.36
N THR A 73 -8.29 -20.89 -16.63
CA THR A 73 -9.06 -20.13 -17.62
C THR A 73 -8.77 -20.75 -18.98
N ALA A 74 -9.77 -21.41 -19.56
CA ALA A 74 -9.67 -21.93 -20.91
C ALA A 74 -9.23 -20.80 -21.88
N PRO A 75 -8.35 -21.08 -22.86
CA PRO A 75 -7.86 -20.06 -23.77
C PRO A 75 -9.04 -19.45 -24.55
N PRO A 76 -9.03 -18.11 -24.76
CA PRO A 76 -10.14 -17.42 -25.40
C PRO A 76 -10.31 -17.90 -26.84
N ARG A 77 -11.49 -18.45 -27.16
CA ARG A 77 -11.81 -18.96 -28.49
C ARG A 77 -12.17 -17.80 -29.43
N ARG A 78 -11.67 -17.83 -30.66
CA ARG A 78 -12.03 -16.85 -31.70
C ARG A 78 -13.22 -17.37 -32.51
N GLY A 79 -14.17 -16.49 -32.78
CA GLY A 79 -15.32 -16.74 -33.64
C GLY A 79 -14.95 -16.66 -35.13
N PRO A 80 -15.88 -17.05 -36.03
CA PRO A 80 -15.69 -17.00 -37.48
C PRO A 80 -15.39 -15.59 -38.03
N ASP A 81 -15.78 -14.54 -37.30
CA ASP A 81 -15.51 -13.13 -37.59
C ASP A 81 -14.17 -12.63 -37.04
N GLY A 82 -13.35 -13.53 -36.48
CA GLY A 82 -12.06 -13.22 -35.86
C GLY A 82 -12.16 -12.54 -34.50
N ARG A 83 -13.38 -12.26 -34.00
CA ARG A 83 -13.59 -11.68 -32.67
C ARG A 83 -13.53 -12.76 -31.60
N PHE A 84 -13.09 -12.40 -30.40
CA PHE A 84 -13.15 -13.34 -29.28
C PHE A 84 -14.61 -13.63 -28.93
N LEU A 85 -14.95 -14.91 -28.83
CA LEU A 85 -16.25 -15.33 -28.34
C LEU A 85 -16.35 -14.90 -26.87
N LYS A 86 -17.36 -14.07 -26.54
CA LYS A 86 -17.70 -13.81 -25.14
C LYS A 86 -18.20 -15.11 -24.54
N SER A 87 -17.32 -15.80 -23.82
CA SER A 87 -17.74 -16.90 -22.95
C SER A 87 -18.52 -16.30 -21.78
N SER A 88 -19.78 -16.70 -21.62
CA SER A 88 -20.59 -16.47 -20.43
C SER A 88 -20.05 -17.19 -19.19
N GLU A 89 -18.99 -18.00 -19.33
CA GLU A 89 -18.32 -18.73 -18.25
C GLU A 89 -17.07 -18.01 -17.74
N SER A 90 -16.78 -16.78 -18.20
CA SER A 90 -15.67 -16.02 -17.62
C SER A 90 -16.04 -15.67 -16.17
N PRO A 91 -15.31 -16.18 -15.16
CA PRO A 91 -15.63 -15.88 -13.77
C PRO A 91 -15.59 -14.37 -13.54
N GLN A 92 -16.53 -13.86 -12.75
CA GLN A 92 -16.64 -12.44 -12.44
C GLN A 92 -15.32 -11.96 -11.82
N GLN A 93 -14.60 -11.08 -12.52
CA GLN A 93 -13.34 -10.56 -12.03
C GLN A 93 -13.54 -9.27 -11.24
N TYR A 94 -13.21 -9.30 -9.96
CA TYR A 94 -13.26 -8.16 -9.08
C TYR A 94 -12.00 -7.31 -9.20
N ASN A 95 -12.20 -6.01 -9.40
CA ASN A 95 -11.14 -5.03 -9.58
C ASN A 95 -11.65 -3.63 -9.16
N ARG A 96 -10.76 -2.63 -9.10
CA ARG A 96 -11.12 -1.24 -8.75
C ARG A 96 -12.32 -0.74 -9.54
N LYS A 97 -12.31 -0.94 -10.87
CA LYS A 97 -13.30 -0.39 -11.79
C LYS A 97 -14.69 -1.02 -11.58
N SER A 98 -14.74 -2.31 -11.28
CA SER A 98 -16.00 -2.99 -10.99
C SER A 98 -16.48 -2.72 -9.56
N GLN A 99 -15.57 -2.54 -8.59
CA GLN A 99 -15.88 -2.53 -7.15
C GLN A 99 -15.95 -1.16 -6.48
N TYR A 100 -15.46 -0.10 -7.13
CA TYR A 100 -15.47 1.26 -6.61
C TYR A 100 -15.98 2.27 -7.66
N PRO A 101 -16.38 3.48 -7.24
CA PRO A 101 -16.74 4.56 -8.14
C PRO A 101 -15.64 4.87 -9.16
N SER A 102 -16.04 5.36 -10.34
CA SER A 102 -15.09 5.78 -11.37
C SER A 102 -14.33 7.06 -10.98
N GLY A 103 -14.96 7.93 -10.20
CA GLY A 103 -14.43 9.19 -9.69
C GLY A 103 -15.06 9.60 -8.37
N TYR A 104 -14.63 10.75 -7.86
CA TYR A 104 -15.11 11.26 -6.59
C TYR A 104 -16.48 11.93 -6.69
N ARG A 105 -17.18 12.03 -5.56
CA ARG A 105 -18.35 12.88 -5.38
C ARG A 105 -17.97 14.35 -5.58
N ALA A 106 -18.97 15.16 -5.94
CA ALA A 106 -18.79 16.60 -6.07
C ALA A 106 -18.21 17.20 -4.76
N GLY A 107 -17.24 18.11 -4.90
CA GLY A 107 -16.60 18.79 -3.78
C GLY A 107 -15.52 18.00 -3.03
N VAL A 108 -15.39 16.68 -3.20
CA VAL A 108 -14.33 15.88 -2.54
C VAL A 108 -12.95 16.38 -2.96
N LYS A 109 -12.75 16.60 -4.26
CA LYS A 109 -11.47 17.11 -4.79
C LYS A 109 -11.09 18.45 -4.15
N ASP A 110 -12.03 19.39 -4.10
CA ASP A 110 -11.77 20.72 -3.55
C ASP A 110 -11.48 20.66 -2.06
N LYS A 111 -12.23 19.86 -1.29
CA LYS A 111 -11.98 19.63 0.13
C LYS A 111 -10.58 19.07 0.40
N VAL A 112 -10.14 18.08 -0.38
CA VAL A 112 -8.78 17.51 -0.23
C VAL A 112 -7.73 18.56 -0.57
N LEU A 113 -7.90 19.32 -1.64
CA LEU A 113 -6.98 20.41 -1.99
C LEU A 113 -6.94 21.49 -0.90
N ASP A 114 -8.09 21.88 -0.34
CA ASP A 114 -8.19 22.89 0.72
C ASP A 114 -7.49 22.42 1.99
N ALA A 115 -7.71 21.18 2.41
CA ALA A 115 -7.08 20.58 3.58
C ALA A 115 -5.55 20.53 3.50
N HIS A 116 -4.99 20.46 2.28
CA HIS A 116 -3.55 20.41 2.03
C HIS A 116 -2.97 21.74 1.57
N THR A 117 -3.77 22.80 1.52
CA THR A 117 -3.31 24.14 1.16
C THR A 117 -2.60 24.78 2.34
N ILE A 118 -1.38 25.26 2.12
CA ILE A 118 -0.61 26.03 3.08
C ILE A 118 -1.33 27.37 3.29
N GLN A 119 -1.67 27.66 4.54
CA GLN A 119 -2.49 28.84 4.87
C GLN A 119 -1.66 30.12 4.98
N ASP A 120 -0.44 30.01 5.53
CA ASP A 120 0.37 31.16 5.92
C ASP A 120 1.82 31.04 5.44
N GLY A 121 2.50 32.19 5.38
CA GLY A 121 3.92 32.26 5.05
C GLY A 121 4.20 32.39 3.55
N PRO A 122 5.47 32.26 3.14
CA PRO A 122 5.91 32.51 1.76
C PRO A 122 5.32 31.53 0.73
N ASP A 123 4.81 30.39 1.19
CA ASP A 123 4.19 29.35 0.36
C ASP A 123 2.66 29.30 0.49
N ALA A 124 2.04 30.29 1.12
CA ALA A 124 0.59 30.37 1.25
C ALA A 124 -0.11 30.22 -0.12
N GLY A 125 -1.17 29.41 -0.15
CA GLY A 125 -1.93 29.06 -1.36
C GLY A 125 -1.33 27.93 -2.20
N LYS A 126 -0.13 27.45 -1.87
CA LYS A 126 0.44 26.21 -2.45
C LYS A 126 -0.05 24.98 -1.68
N ILE A 127 0.17 23.81 -2.27
CA ILE A 127 -0.15 22.52 -1.68
C ILE A 127 1.10 21.92 -1.06
N LEU A 128 0.97 21.40 0.17
CA LEU A 128 1.93 20.50 0.78
C LEU A 128 1.50 19.05 0.51
N THR A 129 2.32 18.31 -0.24
CA THR A 129 2.07 16.88 -0.51
C THR A 129 2.40 16.02 0.71
N ALA A 130 1.91 14.77 0.74
CA ALA A 130 2.27 13.79 1.76
C ALA A 130 3.78 13.48 1.79
N ASP A 131 4.46 13.69 0.66
CA ASP A 131 5.90 13.48 0.51
C ASP A 131 6.72 14.75 0.83
N LEU A 132 6.05 15.78 1.41
CA LEU A 132 6.60 17.07 1.83
C LEU A 132 7.06 17.99 0.68
N ASP A 133 6.59 17.73 -0.54
CA ASP A 133 6.79 18.66 -1.64
C ASP A 133 5.83 19.85 -1.53
N VAL A 134 6.33 21.04 -1.84
CA VAL A 134 5.52 22.26 -1.97
C VAL A 134 5.31 22.56 -3.44
N VAL A 135 4.05 22.50 -3.91
CA VAL A 135 3.71 22.66 -5.33
C VAL A 135 2.54 23.62 -5.54
N PRO A 136 2.44 24.28 -6.71
CA PRO A 136 1.27 25.06 -7.05
C PRO A 136 -0.01 24.23 -6.96
N ARG A 137 -1.10 24.81 -6.47
CA ARG A 137 -2.39 24.12 -6.34
C ARG A 137 -2.95 23.57 -7.66
N ASN A 138 -2.58 24.19 -8.78
CA ASN A 138 -2.97 23.77 -10.13
C ASN A 138 -1.89 22.93 -10.85
N ASP A 139 -0.86 22.46 -10.14
CA ASP A 139 0.20 21.64 -10.73
C ASP A 139 -0.40 20.35 -11.30
N SER A 140 -0.16 20.09 -12.58
CA SER A 140 -0.75 18.95 -13.32
C SER A 140 -0.21 17.59 -12.88
N ARG A 141 0.86 17.57 -12.09
CA ARG A 141 1.49 16.36 -11.55
C ARG A 141 0.83 15.90 -10.27
N ILE A 142 0.01 16.72 -9.60
CA ILE A 142 -0.66 16.30 -8.36
C ILE A 142 -1.70 15.24 -8.66
N THR A 143 -1.77 14.26 -7.78
CA THR A 143 -2.81 13.23 -7.74
C THR A 143 -3.37 13.16 -6.33
N ILE A 144 -4.66 12.83 -6.24
CA ILE A 144 -5.31 12.53 -4.96
C ILE A 144 -5.23 11.02 -4.79
N GLU A 145 -4.58 10.59 -3.72
CA GLU A 145 -4.42 9.18 -3.39
C GLU A 145 -5.14 8.83 -2.09
N HIS A 146 -5.66 7.62 -2.02
CA HIS A 146 -6.18 7.08 -0.76
C HIS A 146 -5.00 6.69 0.13
N ASN A 147 -5.01 7.13 1.40
CA ASN A 147 -3.97 6.79 2.38
C ASN A 147 -3.90 5.28 2.62
N LYS A 148 -5.08 4.63 2.65
CA LYS A 148 -5.19 3.18 2.48
C LYS A 148 -5.48 2.84 1.02
N ALA A 149 -4.65 2.01 0.40
CA ALA A 149 -4.83 1.64 -0.99
C ALA A 149 -6.18 0.91 -1.22
N VAL A 150 -6.84 1.19 -2.34
CA VAL A 150 -8.18 0.65 -2.66
C VAL A 150 -8.19 -0.89 -2.71
N VAL A 151 -7.10 -1.50 -3.20
CA VAL A 151 -6.95 -2.97 -3.24
C VAL A 151 -6.81 -3.57 -1.84
N GLU A 152 -6.16 -2.88 -0.91
CA GLU A 152 -6.04 -3.31 0.47
C GLU A 152 -7.37 -3.18 1.20
N HIS A 153 -8.08 -2.05 1.01
CA HIS A 153 -9.43 -1.90 1.52
C HIS A 153 -10.35 -3.01 1.00
N TRP A 154 -10.28 -3.34 -0.29
CA TRP A 154 -11.03 -4.46 -0.87
C TRP A 154 -10.72 -5.79 -0.18
N ASN A 155 -9.43 -6.12 -0.03
CA ASN A 155 -9.01 -7.40 0.52
C ASN A 155 -9.40 -7.57 2.00
N GLU A 156 -9.41 -6.48 2.76
CA GLU A 156 -9.70 -6.51 4.20
C GLU A 156 -11.18 -6.35 4.55
N GLN A 157 -11.90 -5.47 3.84
CA GLN A 157 -13.27 -5.07 4.20
C GLN A 157 -14.20 -5.03 2.99
N GLY A 158 -13.74 -4.47 1.88
CA GLY A 158 -14.57 -4.20 0.70
C GLY A 158 -15.28 -5.43 0.14
N TYR A 159 -14.61 -6.59 0.13
CA TYR A 159 -15.19 -7.84 -0.34
C TYR A 159 -16.44 -8.32 0.44
N ASN A 160 -16.60 -7.85 1.68
CA ASN A 160 -17.73 -8.15 2.57
C ASN A 160 -18.36 -6.86 3.09
N SER A 161 -18.69 -5.95 2.18
CA SER A 161 -19.39 -4.71 2.53
C SER A 161 -20.27 -4.27 1.36
N PRO A 162 -21.40 -3.59 1.60
CA PRO A 162 -22.26 -3.10 0.54
C PRO A 162 -21.58 -2.08 -0.37
N ARG A 163 -22.09 -1.92 -1.59
CA ARG A 163 -21.56 -0.92 -2.54
C ARG A 163 -21.53 0.50 -1.97
N ALA A 164 -22.51 0.85 -1.14
CA ALA A 164 -22.60 2.15 -0.48
C ALA A 164 -21.41 2.40 0.46
N VAL A 165 -21.04 1.42 1.28
CA VAL A 165 -19.90 1.52 2.22
C VAL A 165 -18.59 1.69 1.45
N ARG A 166 -18.41 0.94 0.35
CA ARG A 166 -17.23 1.10 -0.53
C ARG A 166 -17.17 2.49 -1.18
N ASN A 167 -18.33 3.05 -1.52
CA ASN A 167 -18.43 4.41 -2.06
C ASN A 167 -18.09 5.47 -1.00
N ASP A 168 -18.49 5.26 0.26
CA ASP A 168 -18.12 6.16 1.36
C ASP A 168 -16.62 6.13 1.62
N PHE A 169 -16.00 4.94 1.74
CA PHE A 169 -14.54 4.81 1.81
C PHE A 169 -13.82 5.52 0.67
N TYR A 170 -14.34 5.35 -0.56
CA TYR A 170 -13.71 5.95 -1.75
C TYR A 170 -13.78 7.49 -1.76
N ASN A 171 -14.69 8.08 -1.01
CA ASN A 171 -14.94 9.52 -0.95
C ASN A 171 -14.63 10.15 0.41
N ASP A 172 -14.07 9.38 1.33
CA ASP A 172 -13.64 9.85 2.63
C ASP A 172 -12.38 10.73 2.49
N THR A 173 -12.56 12.04 2.70
CA THR A 173 -11.49 13.04 2.57
C THR A 173 -10.40 12.87 3.62
N ASP A 174 -10.70 12.27 4.76
CA ASP A 174 -9.74 12.06 5.85
C ASP A 174 -8.80 10.87 5.54
N ASN A 175 -9.23 10.00 4.62
CA ASN A 175 -8.42 8.92 4.06
C ASN A 175 -7.78 9.32 2.71
N MET A 176 -7.60 10.62 2.45
CA MET A 176 -6.94 11.08 1.23
C MET A 176 -5.74 11.97 1.51
N SER A 177 -4.74 11.87 0.65
CA SER A 177 -3.61 12.78 0.61
C SER A 177 -3.26 13.16 -0.81
N ILE A 178 -2.50 14.24 -0.95
CA ILE A 178 -1.98 14.67 -2.25
C ILE A 178 -0.57 14.13 -2.42
N ARG A 179 -0.30 13.53 -3.57
CA ARG A 179 1.02 13.07 -3.97
C ARG A 179 1.34 13.53 -5.37
N LEU A 180 2.62 13.44 -5.73
CA LEU A 180 3.02 13.58 -7.12
C LEU A 180 2.78 12.27 -7.87
N ARG A 181 2.37 12.37 -9.13
CA ARG A 181 2.10 11.23 -10.02
C ARG A 181 3.25 10.22 -10.06
N SER A 182 4.50 10.68 -10.01
CA SER A 182 5.70 9.82 -9.97
C SER A 182 5.75 8.96 -8.71
N ALA A 183 5.48 9.54 -7.54
CA ALA A 183 5.45 8.83 -6.27
C ALA A 183 4.30 7.81 -6.23
N ASN A 184 3.09 8.23 -6.63
CA ASN A 184 1.95 7.31 -6.71
C ASN A 184 2.22 6.12 -7.66
N SER A 185 2.76 6.38 -8.85
CA SER A 185 3.08 5.33 -9.80
C SER A 185 4.12 4.34 -9.25
N SER A 186 5.10 4.83 -8.49
CA SER A 186 6.13 3.99 -7.86
C SER A 186 5.52 3.05 -6.83
N ASP A 187 4.64 3.54 -5.97
CA ASP A 187 3.98 2.72 -4.94
C ASP A 187 3.04 1.68 -5.57
N GLY A 188 2.28 2.06 -6.61
CA GLY A 188 1.49 1.09 -7.38
C GLY A 188 2.35 -0.04 -7.99
N ALA A 189 3.55 0.28 -8.49
CA ALA A 189 4.48 -0.71 -9.01
C ALA A 189 5.03 -1.64 -7.91
N LYS A 190 5.36 -1.10 -6.73
CA LYS A 190 5.80 -1.91 -5.57
C LYS A 190 4.69 -2.87 -5.12
N MET A 191 3.47 -2.39 -4.97
CA MET A 191 2.32 -3.23 -4.63
C MET A 191 2.11 -4.35 -5.65
N ALA A 192 2.32 -4.04 -6.94
CA ALA A 192 2.25 -5.04 -7.99
C ALA A 192 3.35 -6.11 -7.84
N ALA A 193 4.58 -5.69 -7.52
CA ALA A 193 5.72 -6.57 -7.27
C ALA A 193 5.53 -7.44 -6.01
N ASP A 194 4.90 -6.89 -4.97
CA ASP A 194 4.57 -7.59 -3.72
C ASP A 194 3.39 -8.57 -3.86
N GLY A 195 2.88 -8.74 -5.07
CA GLY A 195 1.77 -9.67 -5.34
C GLY A 195 0.43 -9.21 -4.79
N ILE A 196 0.28 -7.94 -4.37
CA ILE A 196 -0.99 -7.43 -3.88
C ILE A 196 -1.98 -7.37 -5.05
N ARG A 197 -3.03 -8.16 -4.98
CA ARG A 197 -4.09 -8.27 -5.99
C ARG A 197 -5.45 -8.25 -5.30
N TYR A 198 -6.49 -7.92 -6.06
CA TYR A 198 -7.86 -8.03 -5.58
C TYR A 198 -8.18 -9.49 -5.32
N ARG A 199 -8.67 -9.81 -4.14
CA ARG A 199 -9.35 -11.10 -3.89
C ARG A 199 -10.54 -11.24 -4.83
N GLN A 200 -10.82 -12.47 -5.25
CA GLN A 200 -11.85 -12.78 -6.24
C GLN A 200 -13.11 -13.40 -5.62
N ASP A 201 -13.11 -13.59 -4.30
CA ASP A 201 -14.25 -14.01 -3.52
C ASP A 201 -14.88 -12.83 -2.76
N VAL A 202 -16.14 -13.00 -2.37
CA VAL A 202 -16.96 -12.01 -1.65
C VAL A 202 -17.62 -12.64 -0.44
N GLY A 203 -17.90 -11.84 0.59
CA GLY A 203 -18.57 -12.29 1.80
C GLY A 203 -20.10 -12.10 1.75
N PRO A 204 -20.82 -12.53 2.80
CA PRO A 204 -22.28 -12.46 2.87
C PRO A 204 -22.86 -11.04 2.75
N ASP A 205 -22.10 -10.00 3.09
CA ASP A 205 -22.54 -8.60 3.13
C ASP A 205 -22.13 -7.81 1.87
N TYR A 206 -21.80 -8.49 0.76
CA TYR A 206 -21.22 -7.86 -0.44
C TYR A 206 -22.18 -6.93 -1.22
N GLU A 207 -23.46 -7.27 -1.22
CA GLU A 207 -24.53 -6.57 -1.96
C GLU A 207 -24.78 -5.15 -1.41
#